data_AF-A0A9W5QS78-F1
#
_entry.id   AF-A0A9W5QS78-F1
#
_cell.length_a   1.000
_cell.length_b   1.000
_cell.length_c   1.000
_cell.angle_alpha   90.00
_cell.angle_beta   90.00
_cell.angle_gamma   90.00
#
_symmetry.space_group_name_H-M   'P 1'
#
loop_
_entity.id
_entity.type
_entity.pdbx_description
1 polymer ?
#
loop_
_entity_poly.entity_id
_entity_poly.type
_entity_poly.pdbx_seq_one_letter_code
_entity_poly.pdbx_strand_id
1 'polypeptide(L)'
;MAIQVNQEIKTMRKLGFSDTFSFSRILKKMGIKEEITSFFSRGMQVSQKAQALIDEHGEDKVPKEEEEALVLENISIGTEFFYTVIVNLGEAETEFYKWLGDLYGVKKEDVKQHADLQHVIEDIKENEGLPGFLNGLKAAMTLMR
;
A
#
# COMPACT_ATOMS: atom_id res chain seq x y z
N MET A 1 2.62 -4.85 14.16
CA MET A 1 2.50 -6.31 14.38
C MET A 1 1.06 -6.71 14.10
N ALA A 2 0.77 -7.38 12.98
CA ALA A 2 -0.61 -7.54 12.53
C ALA A 2 -1.27 -8.93 12.69
N ILE A 3 -0.51 -10.00 12.96
CA ILE A 3 -1.05 -11.37 13.01
C ILE A 3 -0.51 -12.13 14.23
N GLN A 4 -1.42 -12.72 15.00
CA GLN A 4 -1.10 -13.63 16.11
C GLN A 4 -1.69 -15.02 15.85
N VAL A 5 -0.85 -16.06 15.84
CA VAL A 5 -1.25 -17.44 15.57
C VAL A 5 -0.69 -18.34 16.67
N ASN A 6 -1.54 -19.12 17.34
CA ASN A 6 -1.13 -20.03 18.43
C ASN A 6 -0.25 -19.37 19.50
N GLN A 7 -0.60 -18.14 19.92
CA GLN A 7 0.17 -17.32 20.87
C GLN A 7 1.52 -16.80 20.35
N GLU A 8 1.92 -17.13 19.12
CA GLU A 8 3.08 -16.56 18.46
C GLU A 8 2.70 -15.31 17.67
N ILE A 9 3.47 -14.24 17.86
CA ILE A 9 3.33 -13.02 17.08
C ILE A 9 4.12 -13.17 15.79
N LYS A 10 3.49 -12.84 14.66
CA LYS A 10 4.08 -12.91 13.33
C LYS A 10 4.35 -11.50 12.83
N THR A 11 5.57 -11.31 12.34
CA THR A 11 6.02 -10.05 11.77
C THR A 11 6.08 -10.16 10.26
N MET A 12 5.80 -9.05 9.57
CA MET A 12 5.89 -9.00 8.12
C MET A 12 7.36 -9.05 7.68
N ARG A 13 7.69 -9.89 6.69
CA ARG A 13 9.00 -9.83 6.02
C ARG A 13 9.11 -8.58 5.15
N LYS A 14 10.34 -8.24 4.76
CA LYS A 14 10.59 -7.18 3.78
C LYS A 14 9.87 -7.45 2.45
N LEU A 15 9.19 -6.43 1.92
CA LEU A 15 8.57 -6.45 0.60
C LEU A 15 9.65 -6.53 -0.47
N GLY A 16 9.46 -7.42 -1.44
CA GLY A 16 10.36 -7.66 -2.56
C GLY A 16 9.68 -7.44 -3.90
N PHE A 17 10.48 -7.45 -4.95
CA PHE A 17 10.01 -7.28 -6.33
C PHE A 17 9.00 -8.36 -6.78
N SER A 18 9.12 -9.59 -6.27
CA SER A 18 8.15 -10.65 -6.53
C SER A 18 6.76 -10.34 -5.95
N ASP A 19 6.70 -9.58 -4.87
CA ASP A 19 5.45 -9.19 -4.22
C ASP A 19 4.70 -8.17 -5.07
N THR A 20 5.43 -7.27 -5.75
CA THR A 20 4.87 -6.34 -6.72
C THR A 20 4.08 -7.07 -7.81
N PHE A 21 4.66 -8.07 -8.48
CA PHE A 21 3.96 -8.79 -9.57
C PHE A 21 2.80 -9.62 -9.06
N SER A 22 2.97 -10.25 -7.90
CA SER A 22 1.90 -11.02 -7.28
C SER A 22 0.71 -10.11 -6.96
N PHE A 23 0.99 -8.97 -6.31
CA PHE A 23 -0.03 -7.99 -5.97
C PHE A 23 -0.64 -7.33 -7.20
N SER A 24 0.14 -6.97 -8.22
CA SER A 24 -0.39 -6.37 -9.44
C SER A 24 -1.37 -7.30 -10.18
N ARG A 25 -1.13 -8.62 -10.15
CA ARG A 25 -2.07 -9.61 -10.71
C ARG A 25 -3.36 -9.70 -9.90
N ILE A 26 -3.25 -9.63 -8.57
CA ILE A 26 -4.41 -9.56 -7.68
C ILE A 26 -5.25 -8.32 -8.01
N LEU A 27 -4.63 -7.14 -8.10
CA LEU A 27 -5.32 -5.90 -8.48
C LEU A 27 -5.95 -5.99 -9.88
N LYS A 28 -5.28 -6.63 -10.84
CA LYS A 28 -5.84 -6.89 -12.17
C LYS A 28 -7.10 -7.75 -12.09
N LYS A 29 -7.08 -8.81 -11.27
CA LYS A 29 -8.22 -9.71 -11.08
C LYS A 29 -9.41 -9.01 -10.41
N MET A 30 -9.12 -8.06 -9.52
CA MET A 30 -10.14 -7.20 -8.90
C MET A 30 -10.79 -6.22 -9.89
N GLY A 31 -10.21 -6.01 -11.08
CA GLY A 31 -10.75 -5.10 -12.09
C GLY A 31 -10.57 -3.61 -11.77
N ILE A 32 -9.80 -3.25 -10.73
CA ILE A 32 -9.68 -1.88 -10.20
C ILE A 32 -8.52 -1.07 -10.81
N LYS A 33 -8.18 -1.32 -12.08
CA LYS A 33 -6.98 -0.71 -12.70
C LYS A 33 -7.05 0.82 -12.73
N GLU A 34 -8.23 1.37 -13.00
CA GLU A 34 -8.44 2.80 -13.16
C GLU A 34 -8.33 3.53 -11.82
N GLU A 35 -8.92 2.98 -10.77
CA GLU A 35 -8.85 3.47 -9.40
C GLU A 35 -7.40 3.49 -8.92
N ILE A 36 -6.68 2.39 -9.12
CA ILE A 36 -5.27 2.27 -8.73
C ILE A 36 -4.41 3.29 -9.48
N THR A 37 -4.64 3.47 -10.78
CA THR A 37 -3.90 4.46 -11.58
C THR A 37 -4.22 5.89 -11.13
N SER A 38 -5.47 6.16 -10.74
CA SER A 38 -5.90 7.43 -10.17
C SER A 38 -5.18 7.72 -8.85
N PHE A 39 -5.06 6.75 -7.95
CA PHE A 39 -4.31 6.92 -6.69
C PHE A 39 -2.84 7.25 -6.93
N PHE A 40 -2.18 6.58 -7.87
CA PHE A 40 -0.79 6.93 -8.23
C PHE A 40 -0.65 8.33 -8.82
N SER A 41 -1.63 8.76 -9.61
CA SER A 41 -1.63 10.10 -10.21
C SER A 41 -1.83 11.18 -9.14
N ARG A 42 -2.75 10.96 -8.20
CA ARG A 42 -2.96 11.84 -7.04
C ARG A 42 -1.74 11.88 -6.13
N GLY A 43 -1.13 10.74 -5.83
CA GLY A 43 0.11 10.70 -5.05
C GLY A 43 1.25 11.49 -5.70
N MET A 44 1.38 11.41 -7.02
CA MET A 44 2.36 12.23 -7.76
C MET A 44 2.07 13.73 -7.66
N GLN A 45 0.80 14.14 -7.72
CA GLN A 45 0.42 15.54 -7.55
C GLN A 45 0.79 16.05 -6.15
N VAL A 46 0.58 15.24 -5.11
CA VAL A 46 1.03 15.57 -3.74
C VAL A 46 2.54 15.77 -3.70
N SER A 47 3.32 14.87 -4.31
CA SER A 47 4.77 15.02 -4.38
C SER A 47 5.21 16.27 -5.14
N GLN A 48 4.51 16.65 -6.22
CA GLN A 48 4.79 17.87 -6.98
C GLN A 48 4.47 19.12 -6.18
N LYS A 49 3.35 19.15 -5.44
CA LYS A 49 3.01 20.24 -4.53
C LYS A 49 4.08 20.39 -3.44
N ALA A 50 4.50 19.29 -2.82
CA ALA A 50 5.56 19.29 -1.82
C ALA A 50 6.86 19.89 -2.38
N GLN A 51 7.27 19.49 -3.58
CA GLN A 51 8.46 20.05 -4.23
C GLN A 51 8.31 21.55 -4.51
N ALA A 52 7.14 22.00 -4.98
CA ALA A 52 6.90 23.41 -5.25
C ALA A 52 7.01 24.28 -3.99
N LEU A 53 6.51 23.80 -2.85
CA LEU A 53 6.65 24.49 -1.56
C LEU A 53 8.11 24.55 -1.09
N ILE A 54 8.87 23.47 -1.31
CA ILE A 54 10.31 23.44 -1.02
C ILE A 54 11.05 24.45 -1.91
N ASP A 55 10.69 24.54 -3.20
CA ASP A 55 11.31 25.48 -4.13
C ASP A 55 10.97 26.94 -3.77
N GLU A 56 9.77 27.20 -3.23
CA GLU A 56 9.31 28.53 -2.82
C GLU A 56 9.90 28.99 -1.48
N HIS A 57 9.89 28.13 -0.46
CA HIS A 57 10.24 28.49 0.91
C HIS A 57 11.64 28.03 1.33
N GLY A 58 12.16 26.97 0.71
CA GLY A 58 13.28 26.16 1.20
C GLY A 58 12.79 25.02 2.10
N GLU A 59 13.49 23.89 2.08
CA GLU A 59 13.11 22.63 2.75
C GLU A 59 12.76 22.81 4.23
N ASP A 60 13.59 23.55 4.98
CA ASP A 60 13.38 23.77 6.43
C ASP A 60 12.39 24.89 6.78
N LYS A 61 11.72 25.48 5.78
CA LYS A 61 10.92 26.71 5.94
C LYS A 61 9.50 26.59 5.38
N VAL A 62 9.11 25.40 4.92
CA VAL A 62 7.74 25.15 4.50
C VAL A 62 6.78 25.48 5.66
N PRO A 63 5.70 26.24 5.43
CA PRO A 63 4.71 26.52 6.45
C PRO A 63 4.11 25.22 7.02
N LYS A 64 4.06 25.12 8.35
CA LYS A 64 3.56 23.91 9.03
C LYS A 64 2.15 23.50 8.60
N GLU A 65 1.27 24.48 8.40
CA GLU A 65 -0.11 24.22 7.97
C GLU A 65 -0.16 23.55 6.58
N GLU A 66 0.75 23.92 5.68
CA GLU A 66 0.85 23.34 4.33
C GLU A 66 1.51 21.96 4.36
N GLU A 67 2.55 21.80 5.18
CA GLU A 67 3.18 20.49 5.43
C GLU A 67 2.16 19.49 5.99
N GLU A 68 1.42 19.88 7.03
CA GLU A 68 0.36 19.07 7.64
C GLU A 68 -0.74 18.73 6.64
N ALA A 69 -1.16 19.69 5.81
CA ALA A 69 -2.16 19.45 4.78
C ALA A 69 -1.70 18.40 3.75
N LEU A 70 -0.43 18.46 3.30
CA LEU A 70 0.14 17.48 2.39
C LEU A 70 0.26 16.09 3.02
N VAL A 71 0.67 16.02 4.29
CA VAL A 71 0.74 14.76 5.05
C VAL A 71 -0.65 14.13 5.16
N LEU A 72 -1.68 14.92 5.49
CA LEU A 72 -3.06 14.46 5.57
C LEU A 72 -3.59 13.98 4.20
N GLU A 73 -3.31 14.73 3.13
CA GLU A 73 -3.70 14.34 1.76
C GLU A 73 -3.04 12.99 1.37
N ASN A 74 -1.75 12.82 1.65
CA ASN A 74 -1.03 11.57 1.37
C ASN A 74 -1.58 10.37 2.17
N ILE A 75 -1.89 10.57 3.46
CA ILE A 75 -2.51 9.55 4.31
C ILE A 75 -3.90 9.17 3.79
N SER A 76 -4.71 10.15 3.36
CA SER A 76 -6.04 9.89 2.77
C SER A 76 -5.94 9.02 1.53
N ILE A 77 -5.04 9.37 0.59
CA ILE A 77 -4.83 8.60 -0.65
C ILE A 77 -4.43 7.16 -0.33
N GLY A 78 -3.48 6.96 0.58
CA GLY A 78 -3.06 5.62 0.99
C GLY A 78 -4.19 4.81 1.63
N THR A 79 -4.99 5.44 2.47
CA THR A 79 -6.14 4.81 3.14
C THR A 79 -7.23 4.42 2.14
N GLU A 80 -7.58 5.32 1.23
CA GLU A 80 -8.54 5.06 0.15
C GLU A 80 -8.05 3.91 -0.74
N PHE A 81 -6.76 3.90 -1.10
CA PHE A 81 -6.15 2.81 -1.87
C PHE A 81 -6.37 1.45 -1.20
N PHE A 82 -6.01 1.31 0.08
CA PHE A 82 -6.17 0.03 0.79
C PHE A 82 -7.64 -0.35 0.95
N TYR A 83 -8.51 0.63 1.23
CA TYR A 83 -9.94 0.39 1.32
C TYR A 83 -10.51 -0.13 -0.01
N THR A 84 -10.15 0.50 -1.15
CA THR A 84 -10.54 0.04 -2.48
C THR A 84 -10.11 -1.40 -2.74
N VAL A 85 -8.89 -1.78 -2.34
CA VAL A 85 -8.42 -3.18 -2.46
C VAL A 85 -9.30 -4.12 -1.65
N ILE A 86 -9.59 -3.80 -0.40
CA ILE A 86 -10.36 -4.67 0.52
C ILE A 86 -11.79 -4.86 0.02
N VAL A 87 -12.48 -3.80 -0.40
CA VAL A 87 -13.89 -3.89 -0.83
C VAL A 87 -14.08 -4.53 -2.20
N ASN A 88 -13.03 -4.55 -3.03
CA ASN A 88 -13.06 -5.16 -4.36
C ASN A 88 -12.40 -6.54 -4.42
N LEU A 89 -12.14 -7.18 -3.27
CA LEU A 89 -11.47 -8.48 -3.21
C LEU A 89 -12.12 -9.53 -4.13
N GLY A 90 -13.44 -9.66 -4.10
CA GLY A 90 -14.20 -10.55 -5.00
C GLY A 90 -13.54 -11.93 -5.17
N GLU A 91 -13.34 -12.36 -6.41
CA GLU A 91 -12.66 -13.63 -6.73
C GLU A 91 -11.16 -13.66 -6.42
N ALA A 92 -10.55 -12.50 -6.16
CA ALA A 92 -9.15 -12.36 -5.78
C ALA A 92 -8.92 -12.55 -4.27
N GLU A 93 -9.97 -12.64 -3.46
CA GLU A 93 -9.90 -12.76 -2.00
C GLU A 93 -8.90 -13.85 -1.54
N THR A 94 -9.00 -15.05 -2.12
CA THR A 94 -8.11 -16.16 -1.75
C THR A 94 -6.65 -15.89 -2.08
N GLU A 95 -6.37 -15.23 -3.20
CA GLU A 95 -5.02 -14.88 -3.64
C GLU A 95 -4.44 -13.75 -2.79
N PHE A 96 -5.28 -12.77 -2.42
CA PHE A 96 -4.90 -11.68 -1.52
C PHE A 96 -4.52 -12.18 -0.13
N TYR A 97 -5.33 -13.04 0.50
CA TYR A 97 -4.98 -13.60 1.80
C TYR A 97 -3.79 -14.56 1.74
N LYS A 98 -3.61 -15.26 0.61
CA LYS A 98 -2.38 -16.02 0.38
C LYS A 98 -1.17 -15.09 0.31
N TRP A 99 -1.27 -14.00 -0.44
CA TRP A 99 -0.20 -13.01 -0.56
C TRP A 99 0.17 -12.43 0.81
N LEU A 100 -0.81 -12.03 1.62
CA LEU A 100 -0.56 -11.63 3.01
C LEU A 100 0.09 -12.76 3.82
N GLY A 101 -0.41 -13.99 3.71
CA GLY A 101 0.17 -15.15 4.40
C GLY A 101 1.64 -15.37 4.06
N ASP A 102 2.00 -15.25 2.78
CA ASP A 102 3.38 -15.34 2.30
C ASP A 102 4.28 -14.20 2.84
N LEU A 103 3.71 -13.04 3.20
CA LEU A 103 4.44 -11.93 3.82
C LEU A 103 4.68 -12.16 5.32
N TYR A 104 3.74 -12.79 6.02
CA TYR A 104 3.85 -13.06 7.46
C TYR A 104 4.40 -14.45 7.78
N GLY A 105 4.65 -15.29 6.77
CA GLY A 105 5.09 -16.67 6.94
C GLY A 105 4.01 -17.58 7.56
N VAL A 106 2.74 -17.31 7.27
CA VAL A 106 1.57 -18.05 7.79
C VAL A 106 0.66 -18.53 6.67
N LYS A 107 -0.34 -19.35 7.00
CA LYS A 107 -1.32 -19.81 6.01
C LYS A 107 -2.37 -18.72 5.78
N LYS A 108 -3.01 -18.74 4.60
CA LYS A 108 -4.08 -17.79 4.26
C LYS A 108 -5.26 -17.87 5.23
N GLU A 109 -5.53 -19.05 5.79
CA GLU A 109 -6.58 -19.25 6.79
C GLU A 109 -6.28 -18.48 8.08
N ASP A 110 -5.01 -18.45 8.49
CA ASP A 110 -4.59 -17.69 9.67
C ASP A 110 -4.78 -16.19 9.45
N VAL A 111 -4.48 -15.69 8.24
CA VAL A 111 -4.74 -14.29 7.87
C VAL A 111 -6.24 -13.99 7.95
N LYS A 112 -7.09 -14.83 7.35
CA LYS A 112 -8.55 -14.63 7.37
C LYS A 112 -9.13 -14.56 8.79
N GLN A 113 -8.55 -15.30 9.72
CA GLN A 113 -9.08 -15.44 11.08
C GLN A 113 -8.48 -14.46 12.08
N HIS A 114 -7.24 -14.04 11.86
CA HIS A 114 -6.44 -13.34 12.87
C HIS A 114 -5.84 -12.02 12.42
N ALA A 115 -5.93 -11.66 11.13
CA ALA A 115 -5.36 -10.40 10.67
C ALA A 115 -6.19 -9.21 11.16
N ASP A 116 -5.51 -8.27 11.79
CA ASP A 116 -6.02 -6.93 12.01
C ASP A 116 -5.62 -6.05 10.81
N LEU A 117 -6.60 -5.67 9.99
CA LEU A 117 -6.35 -4.91 8.76
C LEU A 117 -5.71 -3.54 9.03
N GLN A 118 -6.01 -2.90 10.17
CA GLN A 118 -5.38 -1.63 10.51
C GLN A 118 -3.88 -1.83 10.74
N HIS A 119 -3.53 -2.81 11.56
CA HIS A 119 -2.12 -3.15 11.81
C HIS A 119 -1.44 -3.70 10.56
N VAL A 120 -2.15 -4.37 9.64
CA VAL A 120 -1.60 -4.76 8.33
C VAL A 120 -1.22 -3.52 7.52
N ILE A 121 -2.07 -2.50 7.49
CA ILE A 121 -1.77 -1.24 6.80
C ILE A 121 -0.55 -0.57 7.43
N GLU A 122 -0.48 -0.52 8.75
CA GLU A 122 0.67 0.03 9.49
C GLU A 122 1.97 -0.74 9.18
N ASP A 123 1.93 -2.07 9.26
CA ASP A 123 3.08 -2.95 8.94
C ASP A 123 3.55 -2.76 7.48
N ILE A 124 2.64 -2.49 6.53
CA ILE A 124 3.01 -2.16 5.14
C ILE A 124 3.64 -0.77 5.05
N LYS A 125 3.08 0.23 5.74
CA LYS A 125 3.61 1.62 5.74
C LYS A 125 5.03 1.69 6.29
N GLU A 126 5.33 0.88 7.31
CA GLU A 126 6.65 0.83 7.95
C GLU A 126 7.62 -0.14 7.24
N ASN A 127 7.16 -0.89 6.23
CA ASN A 127 8.00 -1.87 5.56
C ASN A 127 9.11 -1.20 4.72
N GLU A 128 10.37 -1.53 5.00
CA GLU A 128 11.53 -0.98 4.26
C GLU A 128 11.50 -1.23 2.74
N GLY A 129 10.78 -2.26 2.28
CA GLY A 129 10.64 -2.59 0.87
C GLY A 129 9.56 -1.78 0.15
N LEU A 130 8.76 -0.99 0.88
CA LEU A 130 7.60 -0.27 0.35
C LEU A 130 7.94 0.65 -0.85
N PRO A 131 9.01 1.47 -0.83
CA PRO A 131 9.30 2.36 -1.96
C PRO A 131 9.55 1.59 -3.26
N GLY A 132 10.30 0.49 -3.20
CA GLY A 132 10.54 -0.37 -4.35
C GLY A 132 9.26 -1.08 -4.82
N PHE A 133 8.46 -1.56 -3.87
CA PHE A 133 7.17 -2.19 -4.14
C PHE A 133 6.21 -1.25 -4.88
N LEU A 134 6.02 -0.02 -4.38
CA LEU A 134 5.11 0.97 -4.98
C LEU A 134 5.57 1.42 -6.38
N ASN A 135 6.87 1.65 -6.55
CA ASN A 135 7.43 2.00 -7.87
C ASN A 135 7.23 0.87 -8.88
N GLY A 136 7.49 -0.38 -8.46
CA GLY A 136 7.23 -1.54 -9.30
C GLY A 136 5.74 -1.70 -9.60
N LEU A 137 4.87 -1.44 -8.63
CA LEU A 137 3.42 -1.58 -8.78
C LEU A 137 2.91 -0.58 -9.81
N LYS A 138 3.31 0.68 -9.70
CA LYS A 138 3.02 1.72 -10.69
C LYS A 138 3.43 1.29 -12.10
N ALA A 139 4.66 0.81 -12.26
CA ALA A 139 5.16 0.33 -13.57
C ALA A 139 4.32 -0.85 -14.09
N ALA A 140 4.00 -1.82 -13.23
CA ALA A 140 3.17 -2.96 -13.60
C ALA A 140 1.77 -2.52 -14.04
N MET A 141 1.13 -1.57 -13.32
CA MET A 141 -0.19 -1.04 -13.67
C MET A 141 -0.21 -0.36 -15.05
N THR A 142 0.85 0.39 -15.39
CA THR A 142 0.99 1.01 -16.72
C THR A 142 1.14 -0.02 -17.85
N LEU A 143 1.82 -1.14 -17.58
CA LEU A 143 2.08 -2.20 -18.57
C LEU A 143 0.90 -3.17 -18.75
N MET A 144 0.01 -3.26 -17.77
CA MET A 144 -1.17 -4.12 -17.87
C MET A 144 -2.16 -3.52 -18.86
N ARG A 145 -2.25 -4.11 -20.05
CA ARG A 145 -3.35 -3.87 -21.00
C ARG A 145 -4.67 -4.29 -20.39
#